data_AF-A0A2K0T082-F1
#
_entry.id   AF-A0A2K0T082-F1
#
_cell.length_a   1.000
_cell.length_b   1.000
_cell.length_c   1.000
_cell.angle_alpha   90.00
_cell.angle_beta   90.00
_cell.angle_gamma   90.00
#
_symmetry.space_group_name_H-M   'P 1'
#
loop_
_entity.id
_entity.type
_entity.pdbx_description
1 polymer ?
#
loop_
_entity_poly.entity_id
_entity_poly.type
_entity_poly.pdbx_seq_one_letter_code
_entity_poly.pdbx_strand_id
1 'polypeptide(L)'
;MGSGSSKSLHHQDKQDSDDDNPLSEAALAKRAEDIRRHRFPIELPVDEAIPFEFTAFISPDSPPLLPTLPPELIENLVSLLDNRSIKSLRLTCSHFGAIKLRISRVFLSANPLNIRVLRSIADHDVYRQGIIELIYDDARLYHSRTDQGDNALLRDASRIDFDSRMTTLEWFQGERDVNLYELENRESTNKPNHPKDLRLYRQVHAELSLEESWTYYQELLRQQDDVIARGADVEAFRYALQQFPALQTVTVTPAAHGWLFTPLYETPMIRAFPYGFNYPIPRGWPVTRLTETSERLAPWEDSKMRWRGYCLLTKVLSQERQHHHVSELRIDSHLLQSGLSCRLFEQSSQEYLDFITCLQHPNLKKLHLSLYVELHWTAFRRNLLRNALAKTSQLEQFSLETGMDHSSYDPDDDDNHEWPPVLQTILPVDCWTRLQHFRLWNFPVSSTALITTLSQLPALQSLELGFLFLQSGTQHELLENMRDTLRWHERLTHPKIRYAVPIPFDYVQGRAIWLDEEVEKFLYHGGENPFENIAYNQVCYNMGVIKDAYDPEYERPYLHPAKNLELLRGGA
;
A
#
# COMPACT_ATOMS: atom_id res chain seq x y z
N MET A 1 -11.72 28.96 -79.90
CA MET A 1 -13.15 28.66 -79.72
C MET A 1 -13.25 27.46 -78.81
N GLY A 2 -13.59 27.69 -77.54
CA GLY A 2 -13.81 26.64 -76.55
C GLY A 2 -14.86 27.16 -75.59
N SER A 3 -16.11 26.78 -75.84
CA SER A 3 -17.27 27.08 -75.00
C SER A 3 -17.23 26.24 -73.73
N GLY A 4 -17.54 26.89 -72.60
CA GLY A 4 -17.41 26.30 -71.27
C GLY A 4 -18.57 25.43 -70.82
N SER A 5 -18.43 24.91 -69.60
CA SER A 5 -19.54 24.68 -68.69
C SER A 5 -19.00 24.65 -67.25
N SER A 6 -19.48 25.61 -66.46
CA SER A 6 -19.18 25.81 -65.05
C SER A 6 -19.67 24.63 -64.20
N LYS A 7 -18.86 24.20 -63.24
CA LYS A 7 -19.36 23.55 -62.01
C LYS A 7 -18.78 24.23 -60.78
N SER A 8 -19.74 24.76 -60.03
CA SER A 8 -19.67 25.40 -58.72
C SER A 8 -18.72 24.71 -57.74
N LEU A 9 -17.83 25.51 -57.15
CA LEU A 9 -17.10 25.20 -55.91
C LEU A 9 -18.11 25.11 -54.76
N HIS A 10 -18.33 23.91 -54.23
CA HIS A 10 -18.84 23.79 -52.86
C HIS A 10 -17.63 23.84 -51.92
N HIS A 11 -17.45 25.00 -51.27
CA HIS A 11 -16.82 25.07 -49.97
C HIS A 11 -17.68 24.24 -49.01
N GLN A 12 -17.23 23.03 -48.68
CA GLN A 12 -17.64 22.40 -47.43
C GLN A 12 -16.81 23.07 -46.33
N ASP A 13 -17.45 23.95 -45.58
CA ASP A 13 -17.05 24.25 -44.22
C ASP A 13 -16.93 22.91 -43.47
N LYS A 14 -15.70 22.56 -43.10
CA LYS A 14 -15.47 21.62 -42.01
C LYS A 14 -15.93 22.34 -40.74
N GLN A 15 -17.18 22.12 -40.39
CA GLN A 15 -17.63 22.23 -39.01
C GLN A 15 -16.86 21.14 -38.25
N ASP A 16 -15.79 21.54 -37.55
CA ASP A 16 -15.23 20.72 -36.48
C ASP A 16 -16.38 20.50 -35.49
N SER A 17 -16.90 19.27 -35.42
CA SER A 17 -17.93 18.91 -34.47
C SER A 17 -17.33 18.95 -33.07
N ASP A 18 -17.88 19.79 -32.20
CA ASP A 18 -17.63 19.79 -30.74
C ASP A 18 -17.86 18.42 -30.06
N ASP A 19 -18.42 17.44 -30.78
CA ASP A 19 -18.68 16.07 -30.31
C ASP A 19 -17.42 15.21 -30.09
N ASP A 20 -16.24 15.60 -30.60
CA ASP A 20 -15.00 14.83 -30.46
C ASP A 20 -14.07 15.32 -29.32
N ASN A 21 -14.43 16.40 -28.61
CA ASN A 21 -13.62 16.88 -27.47
C ASN A 21 -14.01 16.15 -26.17
N PRO A 22 -13.14 15.29 -25.60
CA PRO A 22 -13.43 14.54 -24.38
C PRO A 22 -13.57 15.43 -23.14
N LEU A 23 -13.10 16.67 -23.20
CA LEU A 23 -13.22 17.66 -22.12
C LEU A 23 -14.37 18.65 -22.33
N SER A 24 -15.21 18.48 -23.36
CA SER A 24 -16.39 19.31 -23.55
C SER A 24 -17.38 19.13 -22.39
N GLU A 25 -18.18 20.17 -22.10
CA GLU A 25 -19.21 20.11 -21.05
C GLU A 25 -20.21 18.97 -21.30
N ALA A 26 -20.56 18.72 -22.57
CA ALA A 26 -21.44 17.63 -22.98
C ALA A 26 -20.80 16.25 -22.71
N ALA A 27 -19.52 16.06 -23.03
CA ALA A 27 -18.79 14.81 -22.75
C ALA A 27 -18.69 14.55 -21.24
N LEU A 28 -18.34 15.57 -20.44
CA LEU A 28 -18.26 15.46 -18.99
C LEU A 28 -19.63 15.20 -18.34
N ALA A 29 -20.70 15.81 -18.85
CA ALA A 29 -22.07 15.54 -18.41
C ALA A 29 -22.50 14.09 -18.72
N LYS A 30 -22.19 13.61 -19.93
CA LYS A 30 -22.45 12.21 -20.34
C LYS A 30 -21.67 11.23 -19.45
N ARG A 31 -20.40 11.52 -19.17
CA ARG A 31 -19.57 10.74 -18.24
C ARG A 31 -20.18 10.68 -16.84
N ALA A 32 -20.60 11.82 -16.29
CA ALA A 32 -21.23 11.86 -14.97
C ALA A 32 -22.53 11.03 -14.96
N GLU A 33 -23.31 11.06 -16.04
CA GLU A 33 -24.54 10.27 -16.12
C GLU A 33 -24.27 8.76 -16.23
N ASP A 34 -23.26 8.35 -17.00
CA ASP A 34 -22.82 6.96 -17.11
C ASP A 34 -22.37 6.41 -15.74
N ILE A 35 -21.59 7.19 -15.00
CA ILE A 35 -21.19 6.86 -13.63
C ILE A 35 -22.40 6.61 -12.73
N ARG A 36 -23.39 7.51 -12.75
CA ARG A 36 -24.55 7.41 -11.87
C ARG A 36 -25.51 6.28 -12.24
N ARG A 37 -25.69 6.01 -13.54
CA ARG A 37 -26.68 5.03 -14.02
C ARG A 37 -26.14 3.61 -14.14
N HIS A 38 -24.88 3.46 -14.55
CA HIS A 38 -24.38 2.18 -15.03
C HIS A 38 -23.24 1.64 -14.16
N ARG A 39 -22.25 2.48 -13.84
CA ARG A 39 -21.03 2.03 -13.16
C ARG A 39 -21.20 1.95 -11.64
N PHE A 40 -21.73 3.01 -11.03
CA PHE A 40 -21.92 3.11 -9.58
C PHE A 40 -23.37 3.47 -9.23
N PRO A 41 -24.36 2.64 -9.60
CA PRO A 41 -25.76 2.97 -9.35
C PRO A 41 -26.07 2.91 -7.84
N ILE A 42 -26.64 4.00 -7.35
CA ILE A 42 -27.29 4.08 -6.04
C ILE A 42 -28.78 3.97 -6.31
N GLU A 43 -29.38 2.83 -5.97
CA GLU A 43 -30.84 2.67 -6.02
C GLU A 43 -31.46 3.68 -5.05
N LEU A 44 -32.23 4.64 -5.57
CA LEU A 44 -32.93 5.67 -4.78
C LEU A 44 -33.95 5.04 -3.82
N PRO A 45 -34.04 5.54 -2.58
CA PRO A 45 -33.07 5.27 -1.54
C PRO A 45 -33.59 4.16 -0.61
N VAL A 46 -32.78 3.12 -0.41
CA VAL A 46 -32.84 2.34 0.84
C VAL A 46 -32.17 3.23 1.89
N ASP A 47 -33.01 3.92 2.64
CA ASP A 47 -32.70 4.95 3.63
C ASP A 47 -31.94 6.19 3.08
N GLU A 48 -32.71 7.21 2.63
CA GLU A 48 -32.56 8.51 3.31
C GLU A 48 -32.53 8.09 4.76
N ALA A 49 -31.38 8.23 5.44
CA ALA A 49 -31.24 7.86 6.84
C ALA A 49 -32.61 8.06 7.45
N ILE A 50 -33.33 6.96 7.79
CA ILE A 50 -34.44 7.10 8.72
C ILE A 50 -33.77 7.97 9.74
N PRO A 51 -34.20 9.23 9.90
CA PRO A 51 -33.65 9.99 10.98
C PRO A 51 -33.95 9.01 12.10
N PHE A 52 -32.94 8.46 12.73
CA PHE A 52 -33.12 8.13 14.11
C PHE A 52 -33.34 9.52 14.73
N GLU A 53 -34.54 10.10 14.50
CA GLU A 53 -35.47 10.44 15.53
C GLU A 53 -35.50 9.25 16.51
N PHE A 54 -34.39 9.03 17.21
CA PHE A 54 -34.43 9.42 18.59
C PHE A 54 -34.89 10.90 18.62
N THR A 55 -36.19 11.12 18.44
CA THR A 55 -36.92 11.88 19.43
C THR A 55 -36.67 11.11 20.71
N ALA A 56 -35.49 11.34 21.28
CA ALA A 56 -35.32 11.14 22.67
C ALA A 56 -36.48 11.96 23.24
N PHE A 57 -37.46 11.28 23.85
CA PHE A 57 -38.42 11.91 24.74
C PHE A 57 -37.63 12.42 25.96
N ILE A 58 -36.68 13.31 25.70
CA ILE A 58 -35.97 14.09 26.67
C ILE A 58 -36.74 15.39 26.64
N SER A 59 -37.63 15.53 27.62
CA SER A 59 -38.18 16.82 27.98
C SER A 59 -37.05 17.86 27.93
N PRO A 60 -37.27 19.08 27.39
CA PRO A 60 -36.25 20.13 27.41
C PRO A 60 -35.74 20.47 28.83
N ASP A 61 -36.41 19.96 29.87
CA ASP A 61 -36.05 20.07 31.28
C ASP A 61 -35.23 18.88 31.85
N SER A 62 -34.92 17.86 31.06
CA SER A 62 -34.15 16.70 31.51
C SER A 62 -32.63 16.98 31.44
N PRO A 63 -31.88 16.85 32.55
CA PRO A 63 -30.45 17.10 32.54
C PRO A 63 -29.72 16.12 31.61
N PRO A 64 -28.64 16.54 30.93
CA PRO A 64 -27.88 15.65 30.07
C PRO A 64 -27.38 14.46 30.88
N LEU A 65 -27.81 13.25 30.51
CA LEU A 65 -27.52 12.03 31.28
C LEU A 65 -26.04 11.62 31.15
N LEU A 66 -25.42 11.86 30.00
CA LEU A 66 -24.04 11.43 29.72
C LEU A 66 -23.01 12.01 30.70
N PRO A 67 -23.01 13.33 31.02
CA PRO A 67 -22.14 13.91 32.04
C PRO A 67 -22.44 13.47 33.48
N THR A 68 -23.59 12.83 33.73
CA THR A 68 -23.97 12.31 35.06
C THR A 68 -23.57 10.84 35.26
N LEU A 69 -23.05 10.18 34.21
CA LEU A 69 -22.54 8.82 34.31
C LEU A 69 -21.27 8.78 35.19
N PRO A 70 -21.04 7.70 35.95
CA PRO A 70 -19.78 7.45 36.62
C PRO A 70 -18.58 7.50 35.65
N PRO A 71 -17.42 8.05 36.07
CA PRO A 71 -16.23 8.15 35.23
C PRO A 71 -15.84 6.82 34.55
N GLU A 72 -16.02 5.69 35.24
CA GLU A 72 -15.67 4.36 34.74
C GLU A 72 -16.54 3.94 33.54
N LEU A 73 -17.82 4.33 33.54
CA LEU A 73 -18.71 4.07 32.40
C LEU A 73 -18.37 4.99 31.22
N ILE A 74 -18.01 6.24 31.50
CA ILE A 74 -17.55 7.18 30.46
C ILE A 74 -16.25 6.66 29.84
N GLU A 75 -15.29 6.22 30.64
CA GLU A 75 -14.04 5.62 30.16
C GLU A 75 -14.29 4.37 29.32
N ASN A 76 -15.21 3.49 29.74
CA ASN A 76 -15.57 2.30 28.97
C ASN A 76 -16.22 2.66 27.64
N LEU A 77 -17.18 3.59 27.62
CA LEU A 77 -17.81 4.06 26.38
C LEU A 77 -16.78 4.69 25.46
N VAL A 78 -15.94 5.58 25.98
CA VAL A 78 -14.85 6.20 25.24
C VAL A 78 -13.89 5.14 24.70
N SER A 79 -13.62 4.06 25.46
CA SER A 79 -12.75 2.93 25.05
C SER A 79 -13.16 2.35 23.69
N LEU A 80 -14.45 2.38 23.37
CA LEU A 80 -15.02 1.84 22.13
C LEU A 80 -15.07 2.85 20.97
N LEU A 81 -14.83 4.13 21.23
CA LEU A 81 -14.89 5.19 20.22
C LEU A 81 -13.57 5.33 19.46
N ASP A 82 -13.69 5.62 18.16
CA ASP A 82 -12.58 6.05 17.33
C ASP A 82 -12.20 7.53 17.62
N ASN A 83 -11.03 7.96 17.14
CA ASN A 83 -10.58 9.34 17.39
C ASN A 83 -11.52 10.39 16.80
N ARG A 84 -12.25 10.07 15.71
CA ARG A 84 -13.23 10.98 15.12
C ARG A 84 -14.40 11.19 16.07
N SER A 85 -14.96 10.11 16.61
CA SER A 85 -16.07 10.17 17.57
C SER A 85 -15.64 10.79 18.88
N ILE A 86 -14.42 10.51 19.37
CA ILE A 86 -13.86 11.18 20.55
C ILE A 86 -13.75 12.69 20.29
N LYS A 87 -13.24 13.11 19.13
CA LYS A 87 -13.14 14.53 18.78
C LYS A 87 -14.52 15.19 18.74
N SER A 88 -15.51 14.54 18.12
CA SER A 88 -16.89 15.03 18.11
C SER A 88 -17.46 15.15 19.52
N LEU A 89 -17.26 14.13 20.38
CA LEU A 89 -17.69 14.14 21.78
C LEU A 89 -17.07 15.29 22.58
N ARG A 90 -15.78 15.59 22.35
CA ARG A 90 -15.10 16.73 22.98
C ARG A 90 -15.69 18.08 22.56
N LEU A 91 -16.24 18.17 21.34
CA LEU A 91 -16.85 19.39 20.82
C LEU A 91 -18.28 19.61 21.32
N THR A 92 -18.99 18.54 21.73
CA THR A 92 -20.37 18.69 22.23
C THR A 92 -20.44 19.21 23.67
N CYS A 93 -19.43 18.93 24.51
CA CYS A 93 -19.43 19.35 25.91
C CYS A 93 -18.01 19.55 26.46
N SER A 94 -17.79 20.65 27.18
CA SER A 94 -16.52 20.97 27.84
C SER A 94 -16.10 19.94 28.90
N HIS A 95 -17.06 19.24 29.52
CA HIS A 95 -16.81 18.13 30.45
C HIS A 95 -15.96 17.02 29.80
N PHE A 96 -16.20 16.74 28.52
CA PHE A 96 -15.47 15.72 27.77
C PHE A 96 -14.14 16.24 27.21
N GLY A 97 -13.83 17.54 27.33
CA GLY A 97 -12.63 18.16 26.77
C GLY A 97 -11.31 17.55 27.26
N ALA A 98 -11.31 16.97 28.47
CA ALA A 98 -10.17 16.28 29.09
C ALA A 98 -9.89 14.88 28.51
N ILE A 99 -10.83 14.29 27.78
CA ILE A 99 -10.65 12.99 27.14
C ILE A 99 -9.54 13.12 26.09
N LYS A 100 -8.49 12.30 26.23
CA LYS A 100 -7.34 12.29 25.34
C LYS A 100 -7.67 11.58 24.03
N LEU A 101 -7.18 12.12 22.92
CA LEU A 101 -7.15 11.39 21.66
C LEU A 101 -6.10 10.28 21.73
N ARG A 102 -6.37 9.16 21.09
CA ARG A 102 -5.44 8.02 20.96
C ARG A 102 -4.52 8.23 19.77
N ILE A 103 -3.60 9.17 19.92
CA ILE A 103 -2.62 9.48 18.89
C ILE A 103 -1.33 8.77 19.28
N SER A 104 -1.02 7.67 18.61
CA SER A 104 0.24 6.94 18.75
C SER A 104 1.11 7.02 17.49
N ARG A 105 0.54 7.51 16.39
CA ARG A 105 1.16 7.61 15.08
C ARG A 105 1.04 9.03 14.55
N VAL A 106 2.12 9.51 13.92
CA VAL A 106 2.14 10.78 13.18
C VAL A 106 2.53 10.55 11.73
N PHE A 107 2.15 11.50 10.86
CA PHE A 107 2.38 11.44 9.43
C PHE A 107 3.19 12.64 8.98
N LEU A 108 4.10 12.42 8.05
CA LEU A 108 4.89 13.44 7.39
C LEU A 108 4.86 13.18 5.88
N SER A 109 4.75 14.24 5.09
CA SER A 109 4.97 14.21 3.65
C SER A 109 5.40 15.61 3.20
N ALA A 110 5.68 15.78 1.91
CA ALA A 110 5.93 17.08 1.31
C ALA A 110 4.63 17.92 1.22
N ASN A 111 3.99 18.21 2.35
CA ASN A 111 2.82 19.07 2.42
C ASN A 111 2.82 19.91 3.72
N PRO A 112 2.55 21.22 3.65
CA PRO A 112 2.62 22.11 4.80
C PRO A 112 1.61 21.77 5.91
N LEU A 113 0.44 21.19 5.57
CA LEU A 113 -0.52 20.76 6.58
C LEU A 113 0.02 19.57 7.39
N ASN A 114 0.64 18.58 6.74
CA ASN A 114 1.26 17.45 7.42
C ASN A 114 2.38 17.91 8.37
N ILE A 115 3.26 18.82 7.90
CA ILE A 115 4.32 19.42 8.72
C ILE A 115 3.76 20.16 9.93
N ARG A 116 2.75 21.02 9.71
CA ARG A 116 2.13 21.83 10.77
C ARG A 116 1.48 20.96 11.84
N VAL A 117 0.76 19.90 11.45
CA VAL A 117 0.13 18.98 12.40
C VAL A 117 1.18 18.19 13.18
N LEU A 118 2.22 17.68 12.51
CA LEU A 118 3.33 17.00 13.17
C LEU A 118 4.03 17.92 14.20
N ARG A 119 4.33 19.17 13.84
CA ARG A 119 4.92 20.15 14.78
C ARG A 119 3.97 20.46 15.93
N SER A 120 2.68 20.64 15.66
CA SER A 120 1.69 20.88 16.71
C SER A 120 1.60 19.74 17.72
N ILE A 121 1.78 18.48 17.27
CA ILE A 121 1.83 17.31 18.16
C ILE A 121 3.16 17.27 18.91
N ALA A 122 4.28 17.55 18.25
CA ALA A 122 5.62 17.61 18.85
C ALA A 122 5.73 18.68 19.95
N ASP A 123 5.08 19.82 19.77
CA ASP A 123 5.06 20.92 20.74
C ASP A 123 4.08 20.68 21.89
N HIS A 124 3.22 19.66 21.79
CA HIS A 124 2.19 19.39 22.77
C HIS A 124 2.69 18.47 23.88
N ASP A 125 2.72 18.97 25.13
CA ASP A 125 3.29 18.28 26.29
C ASP A 125 2.77 16.86 26.53
N VAL A 126 1.46 16.65 26.33
CA VAL A 126 0.83 15.33 26.52
C VAL A 126 1.00 14.41 25.31
N TYR A 127 0.64 14.85 24.10
CA TYR A 127 0.58 13.96 22.94
C TYR A 127 1.96 13.52 22.45
N ARG A 128 2.99 14.38 22.55
CA ARG A 128 4.35 14.01 22.12
C ARG A 128 4.91 12.78 22.83
N GLN A 129 4.47 12.54 24.07
CA GLN A 129 4.93 11.42 24.91
C GLN A 129 4.39 10.07 24.43
N GLY A 130 3.27 10.06 23.69
CA GLY A 130 2.59 8.85 23.25
C GLY A 130 2.89 8.43 21.81
N ILE A 131 3.68 9.22 21.06
CA ILE A 131 3.98 8.92 19.66
C ILE A 131 5.04 7.81 19.61
N ILE A 132 4.65 6.66 19.08
CA ILE A 132 5.51 5.47 18.92
C ILE A 132 5.91 5.24 17.46
N GLU A 133 5.15 5.78 16.50
CA GLU A 133 5.38 5.58 15.07
C GLU A 133 5.31 6.89 14.27
N LEU A 134 6.27 7.07 13.36
CA LEU A 134 6.26 8.13 12.36
C LEU A 134 6.25 7.50 10.96
N ILE A 135 5.26 7.88 10.17
CA ILE A 135 5.13 7.44 8.78
C ILE A 135 5.46 8.62 7.86
N TYR A 136 6.51 8.45 7.07
CA TYR A 136 6.87 9.33 5.98
C TYR A 136 6.25 8.79 4.69
N ASP A 137 5.29 9.54 4.16
CA ASP A 137 4.73 9.32 2.84
C ASP A 137 5.67 9.91 1.78
N ASP A 138 6.32 9.02 1.04
CA ASP A 138 7.25 9.35 -0.04
C ASP A 138 6.55 9.49 -1.39
N ALA A 139 5.22 9.36 -1.43
CA ALA A 139 4.45 9.59 -2.63
C ALA A 139 4.42 11.09 -2.97
N ARG A 140 4.84 11.43 -4.19
CA ARG A 140 4.79 12.78 -4.73
C ARG A 140 3.67 12.90 -5.75
N LEU A 141 2.90 13.97 -5.66
CA LEU A 141 1.92 14.36 -6.67
C LEU A 141 2.66 14.71 -7.98
N TYR A 142 2.06 14.35 -9.11
CA TYR A 142 2.65 14.50 -10.43
C TYR A 142 2.17 15.77 -11.12
N HIS A 143 3.08 16.49 -11.76
CA HIS A 143 2.74 17.69 -12.54
C HIS A 143 2.08 17.37 -13.87
N SER A 144 2.37 16.20 -14.43
CA SER A 144 1.92 15.79 -15.76
C SER A 144 2.13 14.30 -15.98
N ARG A 145 1.62 13.83 -17.12
CA ARG A 145 1.92 12.50 -17.68
C ARG A 145 3.41 12.20 -17.79
N THR A 146 4.24 13.19 -18.12
CA THR A 146 5.70 13.00 -18.24
C THR A 146 6.34 12.83 -16.87
N ASP A 147 5.93 13.60 -15.87
CA ASP A 147 6.42 13.45 -14.49
C ASP A 147 5.98 12.10 -13.89
N GLN A 148 4.74 11.68 -14.16
CA GLN A 148 4.28 10.33 -13.79
C GLN A 148 5.06 9.24 -14.53
N GLY A 149 5.26 9.38 -15.84
CA GLY A 149 6.02 8.45 -16.69
C GLY A 149 7.50 8.37 -16.31
N ASP A 150 8.11 9.50 -15.92
CA ASP A 150 9.46 9.57 -15.37
C ASP A 150 9.56 8.87 -14.01
N ASN A 151 8.45 8.61 -13.32
CA ASN A 151 8.42 7.76 -12.14
C ASN A 151 8.02 6.30 -12.48
N ALA A 152 7.35 6.05 -13.61
CA ALA A 152 7.13 4.72 -14.17
C ALA A 152 8.37 4.20 -14.93
N LEU A 153 8.37 2.91 -15.33
CA LEU A 153 9.36 2.41 -16.31
C LEU A 153 8.91 2.80 -17.73
N LEU A 154 9.88 2.99 -18.61
CA LEU A 154 9.74 3.49 -19.99
C LEU A 154 8.78 2.71 -20.90
N ARG A 155 8.20 1.57 -20.48
CA ARG A 155 7.16 0.86 -21.23
C ARG A 155 5.73 1.03 -20.72
N ASP A 156 5.52 1.72 -19.59
CA ASP A 156 4.22 2.38 -19.36
C ASP A 156 3.93 3.33 -20.54
N ALA A 157 4.98 3.80 -21.23
CA ALA A 157 4.92 4.58 -22.45
C ALA A 157 4.43 3.89 -23.73
N SER A 158 4.22 2.56 -23.74
CA SER A 158 3.70 1.89 -24.94
C SER A 158 2.22 1.55 -24.88
N ARG A 159 1.60 1.56 -23.69
CA ARG A 159 0.13 1.53 -23.51
C ARG A 159 -0.47 2.93 -23.49
N ILE A 160 0.35 3.88 -23.10
CA ILE A 160 0.11 5.30 -23.09
C ILE A 160 0.59 5.78 -24.46
N ASP A 161 -0.26 5.95 -25.48
CA ASP A 161 0.16 6.43 -26.81
C ASP A 161 0.89 7.79 -26.72
N PHE A 162 2.22 7.76 -26.54
CA PHE A 162 3.09 8.93 -26.39
C PHE A 162 3.16 9.77 -27.68
N ASP A 163 2.62 9.25 -28.78
CA ASP A 163 2.53 9.95 -30.06
C ASP A 163 1.35 10.94 -30.07
N SER A 164 0.35 10.76 -29.18
CA SER A 164 -0.69 11.76 -28.95
C SER A 164 -0.19 12.87 -28.02
N ARG A 165 -0.13 14.10 -28.54
CA ARG A 165 0.14 15.30 -27.73
C ARG A 165 -1.03 15.56 -26.78
N MET A 166 -0.97 14.97 -25.60
CA MET A 166 -1.97 15.14 -24.54
C MET A 166 -1.58 16.33 -23.64
N THR A 167 -2.53 17.21 -23.37
CA THR A 167 -2.40 18.30 -22.40
C THR A 167 -2.40 17.76 -20.97
N THR A 168 -1.87 18.54 -20.03
CA THR A 168 -1.89 18.17 -18.61
C THR A 168 -3.32 17.97 -18.08
N LEU A 169 -4.28 18.76 -18.56
CA LEU A 169 -5.67 18.64 -18.12
C LEU A 169 -6.33 17.35 -18.65
N GLU A 170 -6.06 16.97 -19.89
CA GLU A 170 -6.51 15.70 -20.46
C GLU A 170 -5.93 14.50 -19.71
N TRP A 171 -4.64 14.53 -19.38
CA TRP A 171 -4.01 13.52 -18.54
C TRP A 171 -4.66 13.42 -17.16
N PHE A 172 -4.88 14.56 -16.51
CA PHE A 172 -5.51 14.60 -15.19
C PHE A 172 -6.92 13.99 -15.22
N GLN A 173 -7.70 14.29 -16.26
CA GLN A 173 -9.00 13.67 -16.46
C GLN A 173 -8.88 12.16 -16.75
N GLY A 174 -7.91 11.73 -17.55
CA GLY A 174 -7.65 10.32 -17.81
C GLY A 174 -7.33 9.53 -16.54
N GLU A 175 -6.48 10.06 -15.65
CA GLU A 175 -6.17 9.40 -14.38
C GLU A 175 -7.39 9.31 -13.45
N ARG A 176 -8.29 10.30 -13.47
CA ARG A 176 -9.58 10.20 -12.75
C ARG A 176 -10.43 9.05 -13.26
N ASP A 177 -10.40 8.78 -14.57
CA ASP A 177 -11.13 7.67 -15.19
C ASP A 177 -10.50 6.32 -14.89
N VAL A 178 -9.16 6.25 -14.91
CA VAL A 178 -8.39 5.08 -14.47
C VAL A 178 -8.73 4.74 -13.01
N ASN A 179 -8.76 5.72 -12.11
CA ASN A 179 -9.11 5.48 -10.71
C ASN A 179 -10.50 4.86 -10.53
N LEU A 180 -11.50 5.32 -11.31
CA LEU A 180 -12.84 4.75 -11.26
C LEU A 180 -12.87 3.34 -11.84
N TYR A 181 -12.10 3.08 -12.90
CA TYR A 181 -11.96 1.74 -13.47
C TYR A 181 -11.30 0.76 -12.49
N GLU A 182 -10.23 1.18 -11.79
CA GLU A 182 -9.59 0.38 -10.75
C GLU A 182 -10.54 0.11 -9.58
N LEU A 183 -11.31 1.12 -9.15
CA LEU A 183 -12.33 0.95 -8.11
C LEU A 183 -13.40 -0.07 -8.53
N GLU A 184 -13.89 0.03 -9.76
CA GLU A 184 -14.86 -0.90 -10.34
C GLU A 184 -14.30 -2.32 -10.48
N ASN A 185 -13.05 -2.50 -10.91
CA ASN A 185 -12.40 -3.81 -10.99
C ASN A 185 -12.22 -4.47 -9.61
N ARG A 186 -11.90 -3.66 -8.60
CA ARG A 186 -11.84 -4.12 -7.21
C ARG A 186 -13.23 -4.51 -6.70
N GLU A 187 -14.31 -3.92 -7.22
CA GLU A 187 -15.67 -4.33 -6.90
C GLU A 187 -16.22 -5.48 -7.76
N SER A 188 -15.84 -5.61 -9.03
CA SER A 188 -16.36 -6.67 -9.92
C SER A 188 -15.89 -8.06 -9.52
N THR A 189 -14.76 -8.11 -8.82
CA THR A 189 -14.27 -9.29 -8.09
C THR A 189 -15.07 -9.58 -6.80
N ASN A 190 -15.99 -8.69 -6.41
CA ASN A 190 -16.96 -8.93 -5.35
C ASN A 190 -18.17 -9.69 -5.91
N LYS A 191 -18.58 -10.74 -5.21
CA LYS A 191 -19.75 -11.56 -5.57
C LYS A 191 -21.02 -10.69 -5.64
N PRO A 192 -22.00 -11.02 -6.50
CA PRO A 192 -23.20 -10.20 -6.76
C PRO A 192 -24.09 -9.89 -5.54
N ASN A 193 -23.90 -10.56 -4.40
CA ASN A 193 -24.68 -10.33 -3.17
C ASN A 193 -23.93 -9.52 -2.10
N HIS A 194 -22.80 -8.87 -2.43
CA HIS A 194 -22.10 -8.00 -1.49
C HIS A 194 -22.86 -6.67 -1.33
N PRO A 195 -23.12 -6.20 -0.09
CA PRO A 195 -23.60 -4.85 0.12
C PRO A 195 -22.59 -3.86 -0.45
N LYS A 196 -22.96 -3.15 -1.52
CA LYS A 196 -22.11 -2.09 -2.08
C LYS A 196 -21.71 -1.14 -0.95
N ASP A 197 -20.44 -0.75 -0.88
CA ASP A 197 -20.07 0.30 0.07
C ASP A 197 -20.64 1.62 -0.43
N LEU A 198 -21.86 1.91 -0.01
CA LEU A 198 -22.60 3.10 -0.39
C LEU A 198 -21.83 4.38 -0.02
N ARG A 199 -20.87 4.33 0.93
CA ARG A 199 -20.00 5.48 1.24
C ARG A 199 -19.10 5.82 0.05
N LEU A 200 -18.53 4.82 -0.63
CA LEU A 200 -17.71 5.01 -1.83
C LEU A 200 -18.57 5.54 -2.98
N TYR A 201 -19.75 4.96 -3.19
CA TYR A 201 -20.66 5.39 -4.26
C TYR A 201 -21.10 6.84 -4.06
N ARG A 202 -21.41 7.24 -2.82
CA ARG A 202 -21.74 8.62 -2.50
C ARG A 202 -20.57 9.57 -2.77
N GLN A 203 -19.32 9.16 -2.56
CA GLN A 203 -18.14 9.96 -2.94
C GLN A 203 -17.96 10.05 -4.45
N VAL A 204 -18.16 8.94 -5.18
CA VAL A 204 -18.15 8.93 -6.65
C VAL A 204 -19.24 9.83 -7.23
N HIS A 205 -20.46 9.81 -6.68
CA HIS A 205 -21.55 10.69 -7.12
C HIS A 205 -21.31 12.17 -6.82
N ALA A 206 -20.56 12.44 -5.75
CA ALA A 206 -20.16 13.77 -5.33
C ALA A 206 -18.82 14.21 -5.95
N GLU A 207 -18.35 13.52 -7.00
CA GLU A 207 -17.10 13.86 -7.66
C GLU A 207 -17.11 15.33 -8.13
N LEU A 208 -16.07 16.07 -7.74
CA LEU A 208 -15.93 17.49 -8.09
C LEU A 208 -15.91 17.68 -9.61
N SER A 209 -16.33 18.87 -10.07
CA SER A 209 -16.13 19.26 -11.47
C SER A 209 -14.65 19.22 -11.84
N LEU A 210 -14.35 19.05 -13.14
CA LEU A 210 -12.98 19.00 -13.62
C LEU A 210 -12.21 20.29 -13.23
N GLU A 211 -12.83 21.45 -13.36
CA GLU A 211 -12.21 22.73 -13.03
C GLU A 211 -11.89 22.87 -11.54
N GLU A 212 -12.85 22.53 -10.65
CA GLU A 212 -12.65 22.60 -9.19
C GLU A 212 -11.59 21.60 -8.73
N SER A 213 -11.66 20.35 -9.22
CA SER A 213 -10.70 19.30 -8.88
C SER A 213 -9.29 19.67 -9.34
N TRP A 214 -9.16 20.17 -10.58
CA TRP A 214 -7.87 20.59 -11.14
C TRP A 214 -7.28 21.76 -10.38
N THR A 215 -8.09 22.79 -10.08
CA THR A 215 -7.64 23.97 -9.31
C THR A 215 -7.13 23.57 -7.93
N TYR A 216 -7.85 22.68 -7.23
CA TYR A 216 -7.44 22.17 -5.93
C TYR A 216 -6.12 21.37 -6.03
N TYR A 217 -6.00 20.50 -7.04
CA TYR A 217 -4.79 19.72 -7.28
C TYR A 217 -3.56 20.58 -7.57
N GLN A 218 -3.71 21.64 -8.36
CA GLN A 218 -2.62 22.59 -8.65
C GLN A 218 -2.09 23.29 -7.39
N GLU A 219 -2.97 23.61 -6.44
CA GLU A 219 -2.54 24.18 -5.16
C GLU A 219 -1.78 23.15 -4.31
N LEU A 220 -2.16 21.87 -4.34
CA LEU A 220 -1.40 20.81 -3.67
C LEU A 220 0.00 20.65 -4.27
N LEU A 221 0.12 20.70 -5.60
CA LEU A 221 1.42 20.65 -6.30
C LEU A 221 2.31 21.83 -5.88
N ARG A 222 1.77 23.05 -5.90
CA ARG A 222 2.50 24.26 -5.49
C ARG A 222 3.00 24.16 -4.04
N GLN A 223 2.15 23.65 -3.14
CA GLN A 223 2.51 23.43 -1.75
C GLN A 223 3.61 22.38 -1.57
N GLN A 224 3.57 21.32 -2.37
CA GLN A 224 4.58 20.26 -2.38
C GLN A 224 5.94 20.81 -2.80
N ASP A 225 5.98 21.54 -3.93
CA ASP A 225 7.20 22.13 -4.45
C ASP A 225 7.82 23.13 -3.47
N ASP A 226 6.99 23.98 -2.85
CA ASP A 226 7.41 24.92 -1.81
C ASP A 226 8.08 24.24 -0.61
N VAL A 227 7.53 23.10 -0.16
CA VAL A 227 8.07 22.32 0.96
C VAL A 227 9.40 21.70 0.57
N ILE A 228 9.47 21.07 -0.61
CA ILE A 228 10.67 20.41 -1.11
C ILE A 228 11.79 21.42 -1.31
N ALA A 229 11.52 22.55 -1.96
CA ALA A 229 12.50 23.60 -2.23
C ALA A 229 13.10 24.20 -0.96
N ARG A 230 12.30 24.30 0.12
CA ARG A 230 12.76 24.82 1.41
C ARG A 230 13.37 23.74 2.32
N GLY A 231 13.26 22.45 1.96
CA GLY A 231 13.63 21.33 2.83
C GLY A 231 12.84 21.30 4.14
N ALA A 232 11.60 21.82 4.14
CA ALA A 232 10.83 22.01 5.37
C ALA A 232 10.39 20.68 6.01
N ASP A 233 10.24 19.64 5.20
CA ASP A 233 9.99 18.26 5.62
C ASP A 233 11.22 17.62 6.29
N VAL A 234 12.43 17.87 5.79
CA VAL A 234 13.69 17.43 6.41
C VAL A 234 13.79 17.98 7.84
N GLU A 235 13.57 19.28 7.99
CA GLU A 235 13.64 19.96 9.28
C GLU A 235 12.52 19.51 10.22
N ALA A 236 11.32 19.27 9.70
CA ALA A 236 10.22 18.72 10.47
C ALA A 236 10.52 17.30 10.98
N PHE A 237 11.12 16.45 10.15
CA PHE A 237 11.52 15.10 10.56
C PHE A 237 12.59 15.13 11.65
N ARG A 238 13.65 15.93 11.47
CA ARG A 238 14.70 16.11 12.48
C ARG A 238 14.13 16.61 13.81
N TYR A 239 13.23 17.59 13.75
CA TYR A 239 12.55 18.11 14.93
C TYR A 239 11.71 17.03 15.64
N ALA A 240 10.91 16.25 14.89
CA ALA A 240 10.11 15.16 15.43
C ALA A 240 10.96 14.11 16.17
N LEU A 241 12.10 13.71 15.61
CA LEU A 241 12.99 12.73 16.25
C LEU A 241 13.43 13.19 17.65
N GLN A 242 13.68 14.48 17.82
CA GLN A 242 14.12 15.06 19.09
C GLN A 242 12.97 15.27 20.09
N GLN A 243 11.74 15.47 19.61
CA GLN A 243 10.60 15.81 20.46
C GLN A 243 9.74 14.60 20.86
N PHE A 244 9.85 13.46 20.18
CA PHE A 244 9.06 12.25 20.47
C PHE A 244 9.87 11.22 21.25
N PRO A 245 9.84 11.24 22.60
CA PRO A 245 10.68 10.36 23.42
C PRO A 245 10.33 8.88 23.32
N ALA A 246 9.08 8.55 22.97
CA ALA A 246 8.60 7.17 22.83
C ALA A 246 8.68 6.63 21.39
N LEU A 247 9.22 7.40 20.44
CA LEU A 247 9.28 7.02 19.03
C LEU A 247 10.19 5.80 18.84
N GLN A 248 9.60 4.71 18.34
CA GLN A 248 10.26 3.41 18.14
C GLN A 248 10.29 3.00 16.68
N THR A 249 9.25 3.34 15.91
CA THR A 249 9.08 2.88 14.54
C THR A 249 9.11 4.06 13.58
N VAL A 250 9.94 3.97 12.56
CA VAL A 250 9.97 4.91 11.43
C VAL A 250 9.70 4.13 10.15
N THR A 251 8.68 4.55 9.43
CA THR A 251 8.25 3.94 8.18
C THR A 251 8.39 4.95 7.05
N VAL A 252 9.07 4.57 5.97
CA VAL A 252 9.00 5.27 4.68
C VAL A 252 8.20 4.40 3.72
N THR A 253 7.21 5.00 3.06
CA THR A 253 6.27 4.26 2.21
C THR A 253 5.76 5.13 1.08
N PRO A 254 5.53 4.57 -0.12
CA PRO A 254 4.87 5.27 -1.20
C PRO A 254 3.34 5.00 -1.22
N ALA A 255 2.83 4.19 -0.29
CA ALA A 255 1.50 3.60 -0.38
C ALA A 255 0.41 4.39 0.36
N ALA A 256 0.74 5.55 0.96
CA ALA A 256 -0.16 6.28 1.85
C ALA A 256 -1.53 6.59 1.22
N HIS A 257 -1.53 6.91 -0.08
CA HIS A 257 -2.73 7.26 -0.81
C HIS A 257 -3.65 6.07 -1.14
N GLY A 258 -3.20 4.81 -0.96
CA GLY A 258 -4.02 3.61 -1.16
C GLY A 258 -4.74 3.59 -2.51
N TRP A 259 -6.05 3.37 -2.48
CA TRP A 259 -6.92 3.47 -3.66
C TRP A 259 -7.88 4.64 -3.55
N LEU A 260 -8.61 4.92 -4.64
CA LEU A 260 -9.56 6.02 -4.67
C LEU A 260 -10.56 5.89 -3.51
N PHE A 261 -10.62 6.93 -2.67
CA PHE A 261 -11.46 7.01 -1.47
C PHE A 261 -11.15 6.00 -0.35
N THR A 262 -10.10 5.18 -0.49
CA THR A 262 -9.62 4.23 0.52
C THR A 262 -8.10 4.38 0.71
N PRO A 263 -7.66 5.52 1.29
CA PRO A 263 -6.24 5.73 1.56
C PRO A 263 -5.74 4.74 2.63
N LEU A 264 -4.51 4.24 2.45
CA LEU A 264 -3.86 3.40 3.44
C LEU A 264 -3.60 4.18 4.74
N TYR A 265 -3.15 5.43 4.57
CA TYR A 265 -2.91 6.35 5.67
C TYR A 265 -3.70 7.62 5.45
N GLU A 266 -4.67 7.86 6.32
CA GLU A 266 -5.39 9.12 6.40
C GLU A 266 -4.51 10.24 6.96
N THR A 267 -3.49 10.68 6.19
CA THR A 267 -2.62 11.79 6.59
C THR A 267 -3.44 13.07 6.79
N PRO A 268 -2.97 14.06 7.58
CA PRO A 268 -3.68 15.33 7.73
C PRO A 268 -4.06 16.01 6.42
N MET A 269 -3.21 15.94 5.40
CA MET A 269 -3.49 16.40 4.04
C MET A 269 -4.63 15.61 3.39
N ILE A 270 -4.54 14.27 3.36
CA ILE A 270 -5.56 13.42 2.73
C ILE A 270 -6.93 13.60 3.41
N ARG A 271 -6.97 13.72 4.75
CA ARG A 271 -8.22 14.00 5.49
C ARG A 271 -8.83 15.37 5.20
N ALA A 272 -8.04 16.30 4.68
CA ALA A 272 -8.48 17.65 4.33
C ALA A 272 -8.95 17.77 2.87
N PHE A 273 -8.89 16.68 2.09
CA PHE A 273 -9.40 16.67 0.74
C PHE A 273 -10.92 16.94 0.72
N PRO A 274 -11.43 17.66 -0.29
CA PRO A 274 -12.86 17.80 -0.51
C PRO A 274 -13.52 16.43 -0.66
N TYR A 275 -14.77 16.34 -0.20
CA TYR A 275 -15.58 15.14 -0.39
C TYR A 275 -15.78 14.89 -1.89
N GLY A 276 -15.48 13.68 -2.37
CA GLY A 276 -15.52 13.35 -3.80
C GLY A 276 -14.29 13.80 -4.60
N PHE A 277 -13.19 14.20 -3.96
CA PHE A 277 -11.96 14.58 -4.68
C PHE A 277 -11.29 13.35 -5.34
N ASN A 278 -11.44 13.23 -6.66
CA ASN A 278 -10.75 12.26 -7.50
C ASN A 278 -9.57 12.94 -8.21
N TYR A 279 -8.37 12.39 -8.03
CA TYR A 279 -7.10 12.96 -8.46
C TYR A 279 -6.10 11.87 -8.86
N PRO A 280 -5.07 12.17 -9.66
CA PRO A 280 -4.00 11.22 -9.98
C PRO A 280 -3.35 10.69 -8.71
N ILE A 281 -3.60 9.42 -8.39
CA ILE A 281 -3.13 8.81 -7.14
C ILE A 281 -1.63 8.53 -7.29
N PRO A 282 -0.78 9.19 -6.49
CA PRO A 282 0.64 8.96 -6.60
C PRO A 282 0.98 7.56 -6.09
N ARG A 283 1.88 6.88 -6.82
CA ARG A 283 2.44 5.60 -6.39
C ARG A 283 3.88 5.74 -5.90
N GLY A 284 4.42 6.97 -5.89
CA GLY A 284 5.63 7.43 -5.20
C GLY A 284 6.96 6.87 -5.67
N TRP A 285 7.06 5.55 -5.74
CA TRP A 285 8.18 4.81 -6.26
C TRP A 285 7.77 4.16 -7.60
N PRO A 286 8.75 3.73 -8.42
CA PRO A 286 8.43 3.02 -9.65
C PRO A 286 7.53 1.80 -9.40
N VAL A 287 6.47 1.70 -10.18
CA VAL A 287 5.55 0.56 -10.19
C VAL A 287 5.63 -0.10 -11.56
N THR A 288 5.64 -1.43 -11.58
CA THR A 288 5.42 -2.17 -12.81
C THR A 288 3.91 -2.19 -13.06
N ARG A 289 3.38 -1.30 -13.91
CA ARG A 289 2.01 -1.49 -14.43
C ARG A 289 2.07 -2.51 -15.57
N LEU A 290 1.08 -3.39 -15.59
CA LEU A 290 0.99 -4.62 -16.39
C LEU A 290 1.52 -4.53 -17.83
N THR A 291 2.11 -5.65 -18.24
CA THR A 291 2.57 -6.06 -19.58
C THR A 291 3.94 -5.54 -20.03
N GLU A 292 4.92 -6.42 -19.82
CA GLU A 292 6.19 -6.71 -20.52
C GLU A 292 7.28 -5.64 -20.70
N THR A 293 8.51 -6.15 -20.86
CA THR A 293 9.86 -5.56 -20.92
C THR A 293 10.27 -4.60 -19.80
N SER A 294 10.85 -5.20 -18.76
CA SER A 294 11.70 -4.55 -17.74
C SER A 294 12.85 -3.83 -18.43
N GLU A 295 12.70 -2.52 -18.62
CA GLU A 295 13.88 -1.70 -18.83
C GLU A 295 14.76 -1.74 -17.59
N ARG A 296 16.06 -1.86 -17.83
CA ARG A 296 17.08 -1.88 -16.80
C ARG A 296 16.91 -0.64 -15.96
N LEU A 297 16.53 -0.83 -14.69
CA LEU A 297 16.52 0.23 -13.67
C LEU A 297 17.72 1.14 -13.88
N ALA A 298 17.54 2.46 -13.95
CA ALA A 298 18.67 3.37 -14.07
C ALA A 298 19.61 3.23 -12.85
N PRO A 299 20.93 3.50 -12.99
CA PRO A 299 21.85 3.44 -11.86
C PRO A 299 21.34 4.22 -10.65
N TRP A 300 21.70 3.78 -9.44
CA TRP A 300 21.21 4.41 -8.21
C TRP A 300 21.45 5.92 -8.20
N GLU A 301 22.66 6.37 -8.51
CA GLU A 301 23.00 7.80 -8.50
C GLU A 301 22.15 8.63 -9.47
N ASP A 302 21.77 8.05 -10.61
CA ASP A 302 20.98 8.73 -11.64
C ASP A 302 19.48 8.77 -11.31
N SER A 303 19.01 7.89 -10.40
CA SER A 303 17.59 7.66 -10.15
C SER A 303 17.13 7.86 -8.71
N LYS A 304 18.05 8.04 -7.75
CA LYS A 304 17.74 8.13 -6.31
C LYS A 304 16.72 9.19 -5.92
N MET A 305 16.56 10.24 -6.74
CA MET A 305 15.55 11.28 -6.52
C MET A 305 14.11 10.76 -6.56
N ARG A 306 13.86 9.59 -7.16
CA ARG A 306 12.57 8.88 -7.10
C ARG A 306 12.25 8.33 -5.70
N TRP A 307 13.28 8.13 -4.87
CA TRP A 307 13.19 7.67 -3.47
C TRP A 307 13.67 8.76 -2.51
N ARG A 308 13.22 10.00 -2.72
CA ARG A 308 13.72 11.18 -1.97
C ARG A 308 13.52 11.03 -0.46
N GLY A 309 12.34 10.59 -0.04
CA GLY A 309 11.98 10.39 1.37
C GLY A 309 12.84 9.33 2.03
N TYR A 310 13.14 8.23 1.32
CA TYR A 310 14.14 7.26 1.79
C TYR A 310 15.50 7.92 2.03
N CYS A 311 16.03 8.65 1.03
CA CYS A 311 17.34 9.29 1.10
C CYS A 311 17.42 10.31 2.25
N LEU A 312 16.35 11.10 2.42
CA LEU A 312 16.22 12.08 3.50
C LEU A 312 16.19 11.40 4.87
N LEU A 313 15.32 10.40 5.02
CA LEU A 313 15.04 9.75 6.28
C LEU A 313 16.26 9.00 6.80
N THR A 314 16.92 8.21 5.96
CA THR A 314 18.13 7.46 6.35
C THR A 314 19.28 8.41 6.68
N LYS A 315 19.45 9.50 5.94
CA LYS A 315 20.44 10.54 6.24
C LYS A 315 20.17 11.23 7.58
N VAL A 316 18.93 11.58 7.89
CA VAL A 316 18.62 12.25 9.16
C VAL A 316 18.77 11.27 10.34
N LEU A 317 18.31 10.02 10.20
CA LEU A 317 18.52 8.98 11.21
C LEU A 317 20.01 8.68 11.42
N SER A 318 20.82 8.64 10.36
CA SER A 318 22.26 8.41 10.49
C SER A 318 22.96 9.55 11.25
N GLN A 319 22.52 10.80 11.03
CA GLN A 319 23.08 11.99 11.68
C GLN A 319 22.61 12.17 13.13
N GLU A 320 21.35 11.85 13.45
CA GLU A 320 20.73 12.08 14.75
C GLU A 320 20.83 10.87 15.70
N ARG A 321 21.85 10.03 15.51
CA ARG A 321 22.03 8.74 16.19
C ARG A 321 21.97 8.79 17.73
N GLN A 322 22.26 9.95 18.33
CA GLN A 322 22.24 10.14 19.79
C GLN A 322 20.91 10.70 20.32
N HIS A 323 20.03 11.16 19.45
CA HIS A 323 18.83 11.91 19.80
C HIS A 323 17.53 11.13 19.56
N HIS A 324 17.61 9.85 19.17
CA HIS A 324 16.43 9.02 18.95
C HIS A 324 16.58 7.60 19.49
N HIS A 325 15.45 6.94 19.74
CA HIS A 325 15.40 5.55 20.22
C HIS A 325 14.78 4.58 19.22
N VAL A 326 14.75 4.97 17.93
CA VAL A 326 14.20 4.14 16.85
C VAL A 326 14.78 2.73 16.91
N SER A 327 13.88 1.76 17.06
CA SER A 327 14.15 0.33 17.14
C SER A 327 13.63 -0.44 15.92
N GLU A 328 12.82 0.20 15.09
CA GLU A 328 12.24 -0.38 13.88
C GLU A 328 12.33 0.59 12.71
N LEU A 329 12.95 0.13 11.62
CA LEU A 329 13.00 0.83 10.34
C LEU A 329 12.23 0.02 9.30
N ARG A 330 11.22 0.65 8.69
CA ARG A 330 10.41 0.04 7.63
C ARG A 330 10.54 0.83 6.35
N ILE A 331 10.99 0.15 5.29
CA ILE A 331 10.96 0.64 3.92
C ILE A 331 9.89 -0.20 3.24
N ASP A 332 8.67 0.30 3.22
CA ASP A 332 7.48 -0.53 3.07
C ASP A 332 6.63 -0.10 1.88
N SER A 333 6.49 -0.99 0.89
CA SER A 333 5.61 -0.80 -0.26
C SER A 333 4.15 -1.19 0.03
N HIS A 334 3.85 -1.78 1.20
CA HIS A 334 2.52 -2.27 1.58
C HIS A 334 1.85 -3.13 0.48
N LEU A 335 2.56 -4.13 -0.03
CA LEU A 335 2.12 -5.02 -1.11
C LEU A 335 1.88 -4.32 -2.47
N LEU A 336 2.30 -3.05 -2.62
CA LEU A 336 2.45 -2.48 -3.95
C LEU A 336 3.59 -3.21 -4.69
N GLN A 337 3.44 -3.37 -6.01
CA GLN A 337 4.45 -3.89 -6.94
C GLN A 337 5.55 -2.84 -7.17
N SER A 338 6.18 -2.46 -6.06
CA SER A 338 7.12 -1.37 -5.93
C SER A 338 8.06 -1.65 -4.77
N GLY A 339 9.06 -0.79 -4.58
CA GLY A 339 10.02 -0.92 -3.50
C GLY A 339 11.19 0.04 -3.66
N LEU A 340 12.10 0.00 -2.70
CA LEU A 340 13.40 0.65 -2.82
C LEU A 340 14.23 -0.04 -3.90
N SER A 341 14.81 0.72 -4.83
CA SER A 341 15.66 0.16 -5.88
C SER A 341 16.76 -0.73 -5.29
N CYS A 342 16.82 -1.99 -5.73
CA CYS A 342 17.89 -2.90 -5.33
C CYS A 342 19.26 -2.38 -5.77
N ARG A 343 19.32 -1.51 -6.78
CA ARG A 343 20.57 -0.93 -7.30
C ARG A 343 21.35 -0.10 -6.28
N LEU A 344 20.71 0.32 -5.18
CA LEU A 344 21.39 0.86 -3.99
C LEU A 344 22.52 -0.07 -3.50
N PHE A 345 22.37 -1.38 -3.69
CA PHE A 345 23.30 -2.41 -3.23
C PHE A 345 24.26 -2.90 -4.34
N GLU A 346 24.40 -2.17 -5.45
CA GLU A 346 25.40 -2.51 -6.48
C GLU A 346 26.77 -1.91 -6.22
N GLN A 347 26.80 -0.67 -5.71
CA GLN A 347 28.00 0.12 -5.46
C GLN A 347 27.85 0.89 -4.16
N SER A 348 28.97 1.19 -3.51
CA SER A 348 28.95 2.01 -2.28
C SER A 348 28.60 3.45 -2.63
N SER A 349 27.46 3.93 -2.13
CA SER A 349 27.00 5.33 -2.21
C SER A 349 26.88 5.95 -0.82
N GLN A 350 26.64 7.26 -0.74
CA GLN A 350 26.37 7.91 0.54
C GLN A 350 25.10 7.35 1.19
N GLU A 351 24.04 7.10 0.42
CA GLU A 351 22.79 6.57 0.94
C GLU A 351 22.94 5.12 1.44
N TYR A 352 23.82 4.32 0.82
CA TYR A 352 24.18 3.00 1.33
C TYR A 352 24.92 3.09 2.67
N LEU A 353 25.83 4.06 2.83
CA LEU A 353 26.53 4.30 4.10
C LEU A 353 25.58 4.82 5.20
N ASP A 354 24.62 5.67 4.85
CA ASP A 354 23.58 6.13 5.77
C ASP A 354 22.70 4.97 6.22
N PHE A 355 22.31 4.08 5.30
CA PHE A 355 21.60 2.85 5.61
C PHE A 355 22.38 1.95 6.56
N ILE A 356 23.68 1.69 6.30
CA ILE A 356 24.54 0.93 7.21
C ILE A 356 24.56 1.57 8.60
N THR A 357 24.68 2.89 8.67
CA THR A 357 24.73 3.62 9.94
C THR A 357 23.45 3.45 10.73
N CYS A 358 22.29 3.48 10.05
CA CYS A 358 20.99 3.16 10.65
C CYS A 358 20.96 1.72 11.17
N LEU A 359 21.44 0.75 10.39
CA LEU A 359 21.51 -0.65 10.80
C LEU A 359 22.40 -0.86 12.03
N GLN A 360 23.51 -0.14 12.14
CA GLN A 360 24.40 -0.21 13.30
C GLN A 360 23.82 0.46 14.56
N HIS A 361 22.62 1.05 14.51
CA HIS A 361 22.04 1.68 15.69
C HIS A 361 21.79 0.65 16.80
N PRO A 362 22.26 0.88 18.04
CA PRO A 362 22.21 -0.11 19.11
C PRO A 362 20.79 -0.49 19.54
N ASN A 363 19.78 0.33 19.25
CA ASN A 363 18.39 0.00 19.55
C ASN A 363 17.65 -0.69 18.40
N LEU A 364 18.25 -0.76 17.19
CA LEU A 364 17.57 -1.35 16.04
C LEU A 364 17.43 -2.86 16.22
N LYS A 365 16.18 -3.32 16.24
CA LYS A 365 15.76 -4.71 16.47
C LYS A 365 14.90 -5.25 15.33
N LYS A 366 14.30 -4.36 14.54
CA LYS A 366 13.33 -4.73 13.50
C LYS A 366 13.65 -4.02 12.21
N LEU A 367 13.60 -4.77 11.11
CA LEU A 367 13.86 -4.26 9.78
C LEU A 367 12.88 -4.86 8.77
N HIS A 368 12.20 -4.00 8.03
CA HIS A 368 11.37 -4.39 6.88
C HIS A 368 11.89 -3.73 5.61
N LEU A 369 12.14 -4.55 4.58
CA LEU A 369 12.64 -4.12 3.28
C LEU A 369 11.73 -4.61 2.16
N SER A 370 11.01 -3.68 1.54
CA SER A 370 10.40 -3.87 0.22
C SER A 370 11.37 -3.37 -0.85
N LEU A 371 11.85 -4.28 -1.71
CA LEU A 371 12.83 -3.98 -2.76
C LEU A 371 12.22 -4.06 -4.15
N TYR A 372 12.50 -3.06 -4.98
CA TYR A 372 12.23 -3.13 -6.40
C TYR A 372 13.44 -3.73 -7.10
N VAL A 373 13.24 -4.89 -7.73
CA VAL A 373 14.32 -5.74 -8.24
C VAL A 373 14.36 -5.73 -9.76
N GLU A 374 15.57 -5.80 -10.34
CA GLU A 374 15.75 -6.11 -11.76
C GLU A 374 15.86 -7.62 -12.00
N LEU A 375 15.53 -8.04 -13.22
CA LEU A 375 15.43 -9.45 -13.63
C LEU A 375 16.74 -10.24 -13.57
N HIS A 376 17.90 -9.57 -13.59
CA HIS A 376 19.22 -10.19 -13.55
C HIS A 376 19.80 -10.31 -12.12
N TRP A 377 19.10 -9.75 -11.13
CA TRP A 377 19.50 -9.80 -9.72
C TRP A 377 20.94 -9.31 -9.45
N THR A 378 21.47 -8.38 -10.27
CA THR A 378 22.88 -7.96 -10.20
C THR A 378 23.25 -7.47 -8.81
N ALA A 379 22.39 -6.67 -8.18
CA ALA A 379 22.59 -6.14 -6.84
C ALA A 379 22.78 -7.24 -5.78
N PHE A 380 22.04 -8.35 -5.88
CA PHE A 380 22.11 -9.45 -4.93
C PHE A 380 23.40 -10.27 -5.08
N ARG A 381 24.04 -10.22 -6.26
CA ARG A 381 25.33 -10.87 -6.53
C ARG A 381 26.53 -10.07 -6.02
N ARG A 382 26.36 -8.81 -5.58
CA ARG A 382 27.46 -7.89 -5.19
C ARG A 382 27.77 -7.90 -3.69
N ASN A 383 27.13 -8.74 -2.89
CA ASN A 383 27.31 -8.90 -1.44
C ASN A 383 27.04 -7.64 -0.57
N LEU A 384 26.79 -6.44 -1.13
CA LEU A 384 26.58 -5.23 -0.33
C LEU A 384 25.35 -5.33 0.55
N LEU A 385 24.23 -5.88 0.04
CA LEU A 385 23.04 -6.13 0.86
C LEU A 385 23.37 -7.07 2.04
N ARG A 386 24.01 -8.21 1.77
CA ARG A 386 24.44 -9.16 2.81
C ARG A 386 25.35 -8.48 3.84
N ASN A 387 26.32 -7.69 3.37
CA ASN A 387 27.30 -7.01 4.23
C ASN A 387 26.65 -5.94 5.11
N ALA A 388 25.64 -5.24 4.61
CA ALA A 388 24.85 -4.28 5.38
C ALA A 388 24.01 -5.01 6.43
N LEU A 389 23.27 -6.05 6.03
CA LEU A 389 22.47 -6.88 6.93
C LEU A 389 23.29 -7.58 8.02
N ALA A 390 24.56 -7.89 7.74
CA ALA A 390 25.45 -8.52 8.71
C ALA A 390 25.87 -7.57 9.85
N LYS A 391 25.60 -6.26 9.72
CA LYS A 391 25.89 -5.28 10.76
C LYS A 391 24.89 -5.32 11.93
N THR A 392 23.76 -6.03 11.79
CA THR A 392 22.71 -6.14 12.81
C THR A 392 22.64 -7.55 13.39
N SER A 393 23.52 -7.89 14.34
CA SER A 393 23.49 -9.21 15.01
C SER A 393 22.37 -9.36 16.06
N GLN A 394 21.78 -8.24 16.49
CA GLN A 394 20.75 -8.18 17.52
C GLN A 394 19.32 -8.14 16.96
N LEU A 395 19.17 -8.38 15.65
CA LEU A 395 17.88 -8.31 14.96
C LEU A 395 16.92 -9.38 15.52
N GLU A 396 15.73 -8.95 15.92
CA GLU A 396 14.64 -9.78 16.45
C GLU A 396 13.58 -10.03 15.37
N GLN A 397 13.40 -9.09 14.43
CA GLN A 397 12.46 -9.22 13.31
C GLN A 397 13.08 -8.77 11.99
N PHE A 398 12.93 -9.60 10.95
CA PHE A 398 13.38 -9.30 9.60
C PHE A 398 12.29 -9.66 8.59
N SER A 399 12.00 -8.72 7.69
CA SER A 399 11.07 -8.91 6.58
C SER A 399 11.75 -8.47 5.28
N LEU A 400 11.69 -9.34 4.28
CA LEU A 400 12.11 -9.06 2.92
C LEU A 400 10.95 -9.32 1.96
N GLU A 401 10.68 -8.33 1.13
CA GLU A 401 9.67 -8.37 0.08
C GLU A 401 10.26 -7.83 -1.23
N THR A 402 9.83 -8.36 -2.37
CA THR A 402 10.11 -7.72 -3.66
C THR A 402 8.85 -7.16 -4.31
N GLY A 403 9.01 -6.11 -5.12
CA GLY A 403 7.93 -5.52 -5.92
C GLY A 403 7.64 -6.26 -7.23
N MET A 404 8.12 -7.49 -7.39
CA MET A 404 7.95 -8.29 -8.60
C MET A 404 6.48 -8.62 -8.88
N ASP A 405 6.10 -8.84 -10.14
CA ASP A 405 4.78 -9.39 -10.45
C ASP A 405 4.91 -10.89 -10.69
N HIS A 406 4.31 -11.68 -9.78
CA HIS A 406 4.24 -13.14 -9.86
C HIS A 406 3.64 -13.68 -11.18
N SER A 407 2.87 -12.86 -11.90
CA SER A 407 2.21 -13.26 -13.14
C SER A 407 3.06 -13.01 -14.39
N SER A 408 4.10 -12.18 -14.29
CA SER A 408 4.94 -11.78 -15.43
C SER A 408 6.40 -12.22 -15.30
N TYR A 409 6.77 -12.82 -14.16
CA TYR A 409 8.12 -13.30 -13.92
C TYR A 409 8.17 -14.82 -14.04
N ASP A 410 8.72 -15.28 -15.17
CA ASP A 410 9.00 -16.69 -15.40
C ASP A 410 10.43 -16.85 -15.96
N PRO A 411 11.40 -17.26 -15.13
CA PRO A 411 12.78 -17.54 -15.53
C PRO A 411 12.95 -18.83 -16.31
N ASP A 412 11.93 -19.69 -16.39
CA ASP A 412 12.00 -20.90 -17.19
C ASP A 412 11.44 -20.66 -18.61
N ASP A 413 10.58 -19.66 -18.80
CA ASP A 413 10.00 -19.29 -20.09
C ASP A 413 10.66 -18.08 -20.80
N ASP A 414 11.40 -17.21 -20.10
CA ASP A 414 12.08 -16.04 -20.70
C ASP A 414 13.56 -15.97 -20.31
N ASP A 415 14.44 -16.06 -21.32
CA ASP A 415 15.91 -16.01 -21.17
C ASP A 415 16.45 -14.73 -20.52
N ASN A 416 15.65 -13.66 -20.43
CA ASN A 416 16.03 -12.41 -19.75
C ASN A 416 15.76 -12.43 -18.23
N HIS A 417 15.07 -13.44 -17.73
CA HIS A 417 14.81 -13.66 -16.31
C HIS A 417 15.87 -14.61 -15.73
N GLU A 418 16.64 -14.15 -14.74
CA GLU A 418 17.60 -15.01 -14.04
C GLU A 418 17.08 -15.41 -12.66
N TRP A 419 17.41 -16.62 -12.20
CA TRP A 419 17.19 -16.98 -10.80
C TRP A 419 18.08 -16.13 -9.84
N PRO A 420 17.52 -15.62 -8.72
CA PRO A 420 18.32 -14.97 -7.69
C PRO A 420 19.37 -15.92 -7.10
N PRO A 421 20.46 -15.36 -6.53
CA PRO A 421 21.35 -16.13 -5.67
C PRO A 421 20.59 -16.85 -4.54
N VAL A 422 21.08 -18.00 -4.09
CA VAL A 422 20.48 -18.72 -2.97
C VAL A 422 20.45 -17.87 -1.70
N LEU A 423 19.41 -18.01 -0.88
CA LEU A 423 19.16 -17.12 0.27
C LEU A 423 20.36 -16.94 1.20
N GLN A 424 21.18 -17.97 1.42
CA GLN A 424 22.36 -17.91 2.30
C GLN A 424 23.46 -16.96 1.78
N THR A 425 23.47 -16.68 0.47
CA THR A 425 24.38 -15.69 -0.14
C THR A 425 23.88 -14.26 -0.01
N ILE A 426 22.60 -14.07 0.31
CA ILE A 426 21.96 -12.76 0.45
C ILE A 426 21.77 -12.41 1.93
N LEU A 427 21.35 -13.39 2.73
CA LEU A 427 20.98 -13.26 4.12
C LEU A 427 22.10 -13.78 5.04
N PRO A 428 22.62 -12.96 5.96
CA PRO A 428 23.63 -13.37 6.93
C PRO A 428 22.97 -14.06 8.14
N VAL A 429 22.26 -15.16 7.90
CA VAL A 429 21.48 -15.88 8.92
C VAL A 429 22.33 -16.42 10.06
N ASP A 430 23.61 -16.67 9.79
CA ASP A 430 24.64 -17.02 10.78
C ASP A 430 24.86 -15.92 11.83
N CYS A 431 24.57 -14.67 11.49
CA CYS A 431 24.68 -13.52 12.39
C CYS A 431 23.42 -13.29 13.24
N TRP A 432 22.29 -13.92 12.89
CA TRP A 432 20.95 -13.59 13.41
C TRP A 432 20.45 -14.56 14.48
N THR A 433 21.26 -14.75 15.52
CA THR A 433 20.97 -15.71 16.61
C THR A 433 19.72 -15.40 17.44
N ARG A 434 19.23 -14.15 17.40
CA ARG A 434 18.06 -13.67 18.16
C ARG A 434 16.82 -13.45 17.31
N LEU A 435 16.85 -13.84 16.04
CA LEU A 435 15.74 -13.60 15.12
C LEU A 435 14.54 -14.46 15.50
N GLN A 436 13.47 -13.79 15.93
CA GLN A 436 12.22 -14.40 16.37
C GLN A 436 11.17 -14.37 15.26
N HIS A 437 11.20 -13.36 14.40
CA HIS A 437 10.25 -13.23 13.30
C HIS A 437 10.99 -13.09 11.97
N PHE A 438 10.63 -13.96 11.03
CA PHE A 438 11.14 -13.92 9.66
C PHE A 438 9.97 -13.85 8.68
N ARG A 439 10.02 -12.89 7.75
CA ARG A 439 9.06 -12.78 6.64
C ARG A 439 9.81 -12.80 5.32
N LEU A 440 9.33 -13.63 4.39
CA LEU A 440 9.76 -13.64 3.00
C LEU A 440 8.52 -13.56 2.11
N TRP A 441 8.46 -12.52 1.29
CA TRP A 441 7.29 -12.22 0.48
C TRP A 441 7.65 -11.92 -0.97
N ASN A 442 6.87 -12.47 -1.92
CA ASN A 442 7.00 -12.18 -3.34
C ASN A 442 8.45 -12.33 -3.84
N PHE A 443 9.06 -13.47 -3.55
CA PHE A 443 10.48 -13.71 -3.78
C PHE A 443 10.68 -15.08 -4.46
N PRO A 444 11.41 -15.15 -5.59
CA PRO A 444 11.79 -16.41 -6.22
C PRO A 444 12.82 -17.17 -5.39
N VAL A 445 12.54 -18.42 -5.04
CA VAL A 445 13.38 -19.18 -4.10
C VAL A 445 13.35 -20.68 -4.41
N SER A 446 14.49 -21.34 -4.18
CA SER A 446 14.53 -22.81 -4.13
C SER A 446 13.99 -23.31 -2.79
N SER A 447 13.05 -24.26 -2.82
CA SER A 447 12.50 -24.92 -1.62
C SER A 447 13.61 -25.44 -0.70
N THR A 448 14.63 -26.10 -1.24
CA THR A 448 15.77 -26.61 -0.46
C THR A 448 16.56 -25.48 0.22
N ALA A 449 16.79 -24.36 -0.48
CA ALA A 449 17.49 -23.21 0.08
C ALA A 449 16.68 -22.54 1.19
N LEU A 450 15.35 -22.46 1.05
CA LEU A 450 14.45 -21.95 2.08
C LEU A 450 14.46 -22.85 3.33
N ILE A 451 14.29 -24.16 3.19
CA ILE A 451 14.36 -25.12 4.31
C ILE A 451 15.71 -25.03 5.03
N THR A 452 16.81 -24.97 4.27
CA THR A 452 18.16 -24.85 4.84
C THR A 452 18.36 -23.52 5.58
N THR A 453 17.74 -22.44 5.10
CA THR A 453 17.75 -21.14 5.79
C THR A 453 16.96 -21.20 7.10
N LEU A 454 15.74 -21.75 7.06
CA LEU A 454 14.86 -21.86 8.23
C LEU A 454 15.43 -22.77 9.33
N SER A 455 16.15 -23.83 8.96
CA SER A 455 16.80 -24.73 9.93
C SER A 455 17.92 -24.04 10.72
N GLN A 456 18.50 -22.96 10.19
CA GLN A 456 19.55 -22.17 10.83
C GLN A 456 19.01 -21.07 11.77
N LEU A 457 17.69 -20.95 11.93
CA LEU A 457 17.05 -19.96 12.80
C LEU A 457 16.50 -20.64 14.07
N PRO A 458 17.33 -20.79 15.14
CA PRO A 458 16.93 -21.53 16.34
C PRO A 458 15.91 -20.78 17.20
N ALA A 459 15.94 -19.45 17.19
CA ALA A 459 15.08 -18.59 18.01
C ALA A 459 13.74 -18.25 17.34
N LEU A 460 13.46 -18.80 16.15
CA LEU A 460 12.28 -18.47 15.36
C LEU A 460 10.99 -18.82 16.12
N GLN A 461 10.13 -17.82 16.31
CA GLN A 461 8.82 -17.92 16.95
C GLN A 461 7.68 -17.64 15.97
N SER A 462 7.93 -16.94 14.88
CA SER A 462 6.93 -16.71 13.84
C SER A 462 7.56 -16.58 12.46
N LEU A 463 6.87 -17.16 11.49
CA LEU A 463 7.26 -17.19 10.08
C LEU A 463 6.08 -16.70 9.24
N GLU A 464 6.34 -15.75 8.34
CA GLU A 464 5.38 -15.34 7.32
C GLU A 464 5.95 -15.62 5.93
N LEU A 465 5.26 -16.47 5.16
CA LEU A 465 5.61 -16.76 3.78
C LEU A 465 4.44 -16.35 2.88
N GLY A 466 4.71 -15.64 1.80
CA GLY A 466 3.66 -15.37 0.83
C GLY A 466 4.16 -15.05 -0.56
N PHE A 467 3.33 -15.40 -1.56
CA PHE A 467 3.62 -15.15 -2.97
C PHE A 467 5.00 -15.69 -3.40
N LEU A 468 5.41 -16.83 -2.84
CA LEU A 468 6.71 -17.43 -3.18
C LEU A 468 6.66 -18.05 -4.58
N PHE A 469 7.66 -17.76 -5.40
CA PHE A 469 7.88 -18.41 -6.69
C PHE A 469 8.95 -19.49 -6.53
N LEU A 470 8.57 -20.77 -6.68
CA LEU A 470 9.46 -21.89 -6.37
C LEU A 470 10.23 -22.34 -7.61
N GLN A 471 11.57 -22.40 -7.51
CA GLN A 471 12.45 -22.84 -8.61
C GLN A 471 12.22 -24.27 -9.06
N SER A 472 11.86 -25.12 -8.11
CA SER A 472 11.51 -26.48 -8.39
C SER A 472 10.55 -26.98 -7.33
N GLY A 473 9.66 -27.85 -7.77
CA GLY A 473 8.64 -28.44 -6.93
C GLY A 473 7.42 -27.56 -6.72
N THR A 474 6.52 -28.05 -5.88
CA THR A 474 5.21 -27.42 -5.62
C THR A 474 5.15 -26.82 -4.22
N GLN A 475 4.18 -25.94 -3.99
CA GLN A 475 3.80 -25.45 -2.65
C GLN A 475 3.41 -26.63 -1.74
N HIS A 476 2.78 -27.67 -2.32
CA HIS A 476 2.48 -28.92 -1.65
C HIS A 476 3.76 -29.58 -1.11
N GLU A 477 4.75 -29.80 -1.97
CA GLU A 477 6.05 -30.39 -1.61
C GLU A 477 6.85 -29.52 -0.64
N LEU A 478 6.78 -28.18 -0.75
CA LEU A 478 7.43 -27.28 0.20
C LEU A 478 6.90 -27.52 1.62
N LEU A 479 5.58 -27.59 1.80
CA LEU A 479 5.00 -27.85 3.11
C LEU A 479 5.37 -29.24 3.66
N GLU A 480 5.38 -30.27 2.81
CA GLU A 480 5.85 -31.62 3.20
C GLU A 480 7.30 -31.58 3.68
N ASN A 481 8.18 -30.94 2.92
CA ASN A 481 9.58 -30.79 3.28
C ASN A 481 9.77 -29.97 4.57
N MET A 482 8.97 -28.94 4.80
CA MET A 482 8.96 -28.18 6.06
C MET A 482 8.59 -29.08 7.24
N ARG A 483 7.49 -29.84 7.13
CA ARG A 483 7.02 -30.77 8.16
C ARG A 483 8.09 -31.79 8.52
N ASP A 484 8.68 -32.41 7.50
CA ASP A 484 9.54 -33.58 7.64
C ASP A 484 10.99 -33.21 8.02
N THR A 485 11.48 -32.05 7.56
CA THR A 485 12.89 -31.65 7.77
C THR A 485 13.10 -30.74 8.97
N LEU A 486 12.20 -29.76 9.20
CA LEU A 486 12.42 -28.73 10.22
C LEU A 486 12.14 -29.22 11.64
N ARG A 487 11.39 -30.34 11.77
CA ARG A 487 11.04 -31.01 13.03
C ARG A 487 10.49 -30.04 14.08
N TRP A 488 9.78 -29.00 13.65
CA TRP A 488 9.21 -27.99 14.54
C TRP A 488 8.14 -28.54 15.48
N HIS A 489 7.43 -29.58 15.04
CA HIS A 489 6.48 -30.32 15.88
C HIS A 489 7.13 -30.96 17.13
N GLU A 490 8.45 -31.13 17.15
CA GLU A 490 9.21 -31.65 18.29
C GLU A 490 9.71 -30.54 19.24
N ARG A 491 9.59 -29.27 18.85
CA ARG A 491 9.99 -28.15 19.71
C ARG A 491 8.98 -27.96 20.84
N LEU A 492 9.47 -27.57 22.02
CA LEU A 492 8.61 -27.17 23.15
C LEU A 492 7.68 -26.00 22.78
N THR A 493 8.17 -25.10 21.92
CA THR A 493 7.40 -23.99 21.35
C THR A 493 7.68 -23.97 19.86
N HIS A 494 6.67 -24.28 19.06
CA HIS A 494 6.76 -24.26 17.60
C HIS A 494 6.50 -22.83 17.08
N PRO A 495 7.08 -22.46 15.92
CA PRO A 495 6.82 -21.17 15.32
C PRO A 495 5.36 -21.04 14.83
N LYS A 496 4.72 -19.88 15.05
CA LYS A 496 3.45 -19.54 14.41
C LYS A 496 3.67 -19.26 12.94
N ILE A 497 2.92 -19.93 12.06
CA ILE A 497 3.09 -19.81 10.61
C ILE A 497 1.94 -18.99 10.03
N ARG A 498 2.28 -18.04 9.16
CA ARG A 498 1.31 -17.37 8.29
C ARG A 498 1.68 -17.60 6.85
N TYR A 499 0.69 -17.96 6.05
CA TYR A 499 0.92 -18.44 4.70
C TYR A 499 -0.09 -17.80 3.75
N ALA A 500 0.40 -17.12 2.72
CA ALA A 500 -0.44 -16.43 1.76
C ALA A 500 -0.09 -16.77 0.31
N VAL A 501 -1.10 -16.93 -0.52
CA VAL A 501 -0.92 -17.21 -1.96
C VAL A 501 -1.82 -16.31 -2.81
N PRO A 502 -1.43 -16.04 -4.07
CA PRO A 502 -2.27 -15.28 -5.00
C PRO A 502 -3.61 -15.98 -5.22
N ILE A 503 -4.64 -15.18 -5.52
CA ILE A 503 -5.94 -15.71 -5.96
C ILE A 503 -5.78 -16.15 -7.42
N PRO A 504 -6.08 -17.42 -7.77
CA PRO A 504 -5.96 -17.90 -9.15
C PRO A 504 -6.85 -17.10 -10.10
N PHE A 505 -6.31 -16.71 -11.26
CA PHE A 505 -7.00 -16.05 -12.38
C PHE A 505 -7.61 -14.65 -12.11
N ASP A 506 -7.73 -14.23 -10.85
CA ASP A 506 -8.30 -12.95 -10.42
C ASP A 506 -7.27 -12.16 -9.57
N TYR A 507 -6.13 -11.79 -10.17
CA TYR A 507 -5.14 -10.99 -9.45
C TYR A 507 -5.67 -9.60 -9.15
N VAL A 508 -5.93 -9.34 -7.87
CA VAL A 508 -6.20 -8.01 -7.34
C VAL A 508 -5.08 -7.66 -6.37
N GLN A 509 -4.38 -6.58 -6.66
CA GLN A 509 -3.28 -6.12 -5.83
C GLN A 509 -3.72 -5.89 -4.38
N GLY A 510 -2.95 -6.43 -3.44
CA GLY A 510 -3.25 -6.40 -2.01
C GLY A 510 -4.20 -7.52 -1.53
N ARG A 511 -4.77 -8.33 -2.43
CA ARG A 511 -5.60 -9.49 -2.05
C ARG A 511 -4.81 -10.79 -2.12
N ALA A 512 -5.06 -11.65 -1.14
CA ALA A 512 -4.44 -12.97 -1.04
C ALA A 512 -5.37 -13.97 -0.36
N ILE A 513 -5.19 -15.25 -0.67
CA ILE A 513 -5.74 -16.36 0.12
C ILE A 513 -4.77 -16.62 1.27
N TRP A 514 -5.23 -16.47 2.50
CA TRP A 514 -4.49 -16.79 3.72
C TRP A 514 -4.86 -18.18 4.22
N LEU A 515 -3.85 -19.01 4.48
CA LEU A 515 -3.97 -20.43 4.86
C LEU A 515 -3.42 -20.69 6.27
N ASP A 516 -3.49 -19.67 7.14
CA ASP A 516 -2.85 -19.68 8.46
C ASP A 516 -3.28 -20.91 9.29
N GLU A 517 -4.58 -21.19 9.37
CA GLU A 517 -5.13 -22.31 10.15
C GLU A 517 -4.80 -23.67 9.53
N GLU A 518 -4.95 -23.80 8.20
CA GLU A 518 -4.73 -25.06 7.50
C GLU A 518 -3.26 -25.47 7.49
N VAL A 519 -2.34 -24.51 7.29
CA VAL A 519 -0.91 -24.76 7.35
C VAL A 519 -0.47 -25.11 8.76
N GLU A 520 -0.97 -24.43 9.79
CA GLU A 520 -0.68 -24.77 11.19
C GLU A 520 -1.13 -26.20 11.52
N LYS A 521 -2.37 -26.55 11.13
CA LYS A 521 -2.91 -27.90 11.33
C LYS A 521 -2.10 -28.97 10.59
N PHE A 522 -1.69 -28.71 9.35
CA PHE A 522 -0.87 -29.64 8.56
C PHE A 522 0.49 -29.88 9.21
N LEU A 523 1.19 -28.81 9.60
CA LEU A 523 2.56 -28.90 10.11
C LEU A 523 2.64 -29.52 11.52
N TYR A 524 1.64 -29.31 12.38
CA TYR A 524 1.73 -29.66 13.79
C TYR A 524 0.69 -30.68 14.28
N HIS A 525 -0.44 -30.82 13.60
CA HIS A 525 -1.60 -31.54 14.11
C HIS A 525 -2.09 -32.65 13.18
N GLY A 526 -1.30 -33.03 12.17
CA GLY A 526 -1.66 -34.08 11.22
C GLY A 526 -2.86 -33.72 10.33
N GLY A 527 -3.06 -32.42 10.07
CA GLY A 527 -4.04 -31.94 9.10
C GLY A 527 -3.72 -32.37 7.66
N GLU A 528 -4.66 -32.14 6.77
CA GLU A 528 -4.46 -32.31 5.32
C GLU A 528 -3.64 -31.15 4.75
N ASN A 529 -2.87 -31.42 3.69
CA ASN A 529 -2.13 -30.37 2.99
C ASN A 529 -3.13 -29.46 2.27
N PRO A 530 -3.05 -28.12 2.43
CA PRO A 530 -3.99 -27.20 1.79
C PRO A 530 -3.84 -27.09 0.28
N PHE A 531 -2.78 -27.66 -0.30
CA PHE A 531 -2.55 -27.68 -1.74
C PHE A 531 -2.90 -29.03 -2.33
N GLU A 532 -3.51 -29.02 -3.51
CA GLU A 532 -3.71 -30.23 -4.31
C GLU A 532 -2.35 -30.80 -4.73
N ASN A 533 -2.22 -32.12 -4.75
CA ASN A 533 -1.03 -32.81 -5.25
C ASN A 533 -1.05 -32.90 -6.78
N ILE A 534 -1.06 -31.73 -7.42
CA ILE A 534 -1.03 -31.55 -8.88
C ILE A 534 -0.03 -30.45 -9.24
N ALA A 535 0.37 -30.40 -10.51
CA ALA A 535 1.42 -29.49 -10.99
C ALA A 535 1.16 -27.99 -10.77
N TYR A 536 -0.09 -27.55 -10.55
CA TYR A 536 -0.49 -26.14 -10.60
C TYR A 536 -0.58 -25.42 -9.24
N ASN A 537 -0.01 -25.95 -8.15
CA ASN A 537 -0.02 -25.28 -6.83
C ASN A 537 -1.41 -24.81 -6.37
N GLN A 538 -2.45 -25.54 -6.76
CA GLN A 538 -3.82 -25.13 -6.54
C GLN A 538 -4.20 -25.31 -5.08
N VAL A 539 -4.75 -24.27 -4.46
CA VAL A 539 -5.34 -24.34 -3.13
C VAL A 539 -6.63 -25.16 -3.20
N CYS A 540 -6.77 -26.14 -2.32
CA CYS A 540 -8.00 -26.89 -2.14
C CYS A 540 -9.16 -25.94 -1.81
N TYR A 541 -10.28 -26.08 -2.51
CA TYR A 541 -11.45 -25.25 -2.21
C TYR A 541 -11.99 -25.51 -0.80
N ASN A 542 -12.56 -24.46 -0.20
CA ASN A 542 -13.00 -24.40 1.19
C ASN A 542 -11.85 -24.42 2.21
N MET A 543 -10.62 -24.12 1.78
CA MET A 543 -9.47 -23.88 2.65
C MET A 543 -8.99 -22.45 2.49
N GLY A 544 -8.75 -21.79 3.61
CA GLY A 544 -8.25 -20.43 3.66
C GLY A 544 -9.29 -19.33 3.52
N VAL A 545 -8.80 -18.12 3.75
CA VAL A 545 -9.59 -16.89 3.82
C VAL A 545 -8.95 -15.82 2.95
N ILE A 546 -9.74 -15.28 2.02
CA ILE A 546 -9.36 -14.14 1.20
C ILE A 546 -9.41 -12.87 2.06
N LYS A 547 -8.31 -12.12 2.09
CA LYS A 547 -8.22 -10.81 2.76
C LYS A 547 -7.65 -9.76 1.82
N ASP A 548 -8.01 -8.50 2.02
CA ASP A 548 -7.49 -7.35 1.28
C ASP A 548 -6.67 -6.42 2.20
N ALA A 549 -5.42 -6.13 1.83
CA ALA A 549 -4.54 -5.27 2.60
C ALA A 549 -4.93 -3.78 2.58
N TYR A 550 -5.80 -3.38 1.66
CA TYR A 550 -6.32 -2.01 1.53
C TYR A 550 -7.78 -1.87 1.94
N ASP A 551 -8.45 -2.98 2.23
CA ASP A 551 -9.79 -3.02 2.80
C ASP A 551 -9.81 -4.03 3.97
N PRO A 552 -9.49 -3.57 5.20
CA PRO A 552 -9.43 -4.45 6.37
C PRO A 552 -10.76 -5.14 6.73
N GLU A 553 -11.90 -4.64 6.23
CA GLU A 553 -13.22 -5.25 6.44
C GLU A 553 -13.49 -6.37 5.41
N TYR A 554 -12.61 -6.52 4.42
CA TYR A 554 -12.68 -7.55 3.41
C TYR A 554 -12.10 -8.88 3.90
N GLU A 555 -12.98 -9.78 4.34
CA GLU A 555 -12.59 -11.14 4.76
C GLU A 555 -13.61 -12.18 4.27
N ARG A 556 -13.21 -13.13 3.41
CA ARG A 556 -14.14 -14.10 2.79
C ARG A 556 -13.55 -15.50 2.71
N PRO A 557 -14.34 -16.57 2.93
CA PRO A 557 -13.84 -17.93 2.72
C PRO A 557 -13.55 -18.18 1.23
N TYR A 558 -12.49 -18.92 0.94
CA TYR A 558 -12.15 -19.37 -0.41
C TYR A 558 -13.02 -20.59 -0.80
N LEU A 559 -14.11 -20.37 -1.54
CA LEU A 559 -15.14 -21.38 -1.82
C LEU A 559 -15.17 -21.84 -3.28
N HIS A 560 -15.53 -23.12 -3.50
CA HIS A 560 -15.71 -23.69 -4.84
C HIS A 560 -16.79 -22.95 -5.65
N PRO A 561 -16.57 -22.67 -6.96
CA PRO A 561 -17.55 -21.99 -7.83
C PRO A 561 -18.97 -22.58 -7.79
N ALA A 562 -19.10 -23.90 -7.76
CA ALA A 562 -20.40 -24.59 -7.66
C ALA A 562 -21.13 -24.39 -6.31
N LYS A 563 -20.43 -24.36 -5.17
CA LYS A 563 -21.05 -24.04 -3.86
C LYS A 563 -21.44 -22.57 -3.76
N ASN A 564 -20.74 -21.69 -4.49
CA ASN A 564 -21.16 -20.30 -4.63
C ASN A 564 -22.52 -20.19 -5.32
N LEU A 565 -22.83 -21.03 -6.31
CA LEU A 565 -24.14 -21.07 -6.97
C LEU A 565 -25.29 -21.56 -6.07
N GLU A 566 -25.01 -22.45 -5.11
CA GLU A 566 -26.01 -22.92 -4.14
C GLU A 566 -26.31 -21.87 -3.06
N LEU A 567 -25.29 -21.16 -2.56
CA LEU A 567 -25.47 -19.98 -1.69
C LEU A 567 -26.24 -18.85 -2.39
N LEU A 568 -26.08 -18.71 -3.72
CA LEU A 568 -26.83 -17.76 -4.54
C LEU A 568 -28.31 -18.16 -4.72
N ARG A 569 -28.67 -19.45 -4.62
CA ARG A 569 -30.05 -19.94 -4.75
C ARG A 569 -30.79 -20.08 -3.41
N GLY A 570 -30.05 -20.23 -2.31
CA GLY A 570 -30.63 -20.38 -0.96
C GLY A 570 -31.01 -19.07 -0.27
N GLY A 571 -30.72 -17.92 -0.88
CA GLY A 571 -31.06 -16.59 -0.36
C GLY A 571 -32.14 -15.83 -1.16
N ALA A 572 -32.89 -16.53 -2.02
CA ALA A 572 -34.03 -15.98 -2.77
C ALA A 572 -35.36 -16.31 -2.08
#